data_AF-A0A5E4D0B5-F1
#
_entry.id   AF-A0A5E4D0B5-F1
#
_cell.length_a   1.000
_cell.length_b   1.000
_cell.length_c   1.000
_cell.angle_alpha   90.00
_cell.angle_beta   90.00
_cell.angle_gamma   90.00
#
_symmetry.space_group_name_H-M   'P 1'
#
loop_
_entity.id
_entity.type
_entity.pdbx_description
1 polymer ?
#
loop_
_entity_poly.entity_id
_entity_poly.type
_entity_poly.pdbx_seq_one_letter_code
_entity_poly.pdbx_strand_id
1 'polypeptide(L)' 'MPEFMRNFQRGQVTRRGFKLVMGSLYHVYVALEEEMDHNKDNPVFVPVCFPEELHRRTALEQDMAFWYQ' A
#
# COMPACT_ATOMS: atom_id res chain seq x y z
N MET A 1 -17.18 9.75 4.31
CA MET A 1 -16.51 8.43 4.37
C MET A 1 -17.09 7.52 3.31
N PRO A 2 -16.29 6.92 2.40
CA PRO A 2 -16.75 5.92 1.43
C PRO A 2 -17.45 4.73 2.10
N GLU A 3 -18.36 4.07 1.40
CA GLU A 3 -19.14 2.95 1.94
C GLU A 3 -18.25 1.80 2.44
N PHE A 4 -17.20 1.46 1.68
CA PHE A 4 -16.22 0.46 2.08
C PHE A 4 -15.62 0.78 3.46
N MET A 5 -15.20 2.02 3.69
CA MET A 5 -14.56 2.42 4.95
C MET A 5 -15.54 2.38 6.13
N ARG A 6 -16.81 2.73 5.90
CA ARG A 6 -17.85 2.59 6.93
C ARG A 6 -18.07 1.12 7.31
N ASN A 7 -18.11 0.23 6.32
CA ASN A 7 -18.28 -1.20 6.54
C ASN A 7 -17.05 -1.79 7.23
N PHE A 8 -15.84 -1.36 6.84
CA PHE A 8 -14.58 -1.76 7.47
C PHE A 8 -14.55 -1.41 8.97
N GLN A 9 -14.89 -0.17 9.33
CA GLN A 9 -14.95 0.28 10.73
C GLN A 9 -15.96 -0.50 11.59
N ARG A 10 -17.02 -1.01 10.97
CA ARG A 10 -18.04 -1.83 11.65
C ARG A 10 -17.69 -3.33 11.68
N GLY A 11 -16.52 -3.73 11.18
CA GLY A 11 -16.13 -5.14 11.05
C GLY A 11 -16.91 -5.90 9.96
N GLN A 12 -17.63 -5.19 9.08
CA GLN A 12 -18.47 -5.74 8.02
C GLN A 12 -17.71 -5.83 6.69
N VAL A 13 -16.45 -6.24 6.73
CA VAL A 13 -15.61 -6.42 5.53
C VAL A 13 -15.58 -7.90 5.12
N THR A 14 -15.85 -8.18 3.85
CA THR A 14 -15.72 -9.53 3.31
C THR A 14 -14.27 -9.81 2.92
N ARG A 15 -13.85 -11.08 2.97
CA ARG A 15 -12.53 -11.50 2.48
C ARG A 15 -12.27 -11.02 1.05
N ARG A 16 -13.27 -11.15 0.16
CA ARG A 16 -13.18 -10.68 -1.24
C ARG A 16 -12.95 -9.16 -1.31
N GLY A 17 -13.72 -8.38 -0.53
CA GLY A 17 -13.56 -6.92 -0.48
C GLY A 17 -12.19 -6.51 0.04
N PHE A 18 -11.71 -7.18 1.10
CA PHE A 18 -10.38 -6.91 1.66
C PHE A 18 -9.26 -7.23 0.67
N LYS A 19 -9.33 -8.40 0.00
CA LYS A 19 -8.39 -8.79 -1.06
C LYS A 19 -8.27 -7.73 -2.15
N LEU A 20 -9.41 -7.20 -2.62
CA LEU A 20 -9.43 -6.18 -3.67
C LEU A 20 -8.73 -4.90 -3.21
N VAL A 21 -8.98 -4.44 -1.98
CA VAL A 21 -8.31 -3.24 -1.46
C VAL A 21 -6.82 -3.47 -1.28
N MET A 22 -6.39 -4.62 -0.74
CA MET A 22 -4.97 -4.94 -0.62
C MET A 22 -4.28 -5.02 -1.97
N GLY A 23 -4.92 -5.60 -2.99
CA GLY A 23 -4.41 -5.63 -4.36
C GLY A 23 -4.28 -4.22 -4.97
N SER A 24 -5.27 -3.36 -4.77
CA SER A 24 -5.19 -1.96 -5.20
C SER A 24 -4.06 -1.21 -4.49
N LEU A 25 -3.90 -1.41 -3.18
CA LEU A 25 -2.81 -0.80 -2.41
C LEU A 25 -1.44 -1.27 -2.89
N TYR A 26 -1.27 -2.57 -3.16
CA TYR A 26 -0.03 -3.10 -3.74
C TYR A 26 0.38 -2.32 -5.00
N HIS A 27 -0.52 -2.13 -5.96
CA HIS A 27 -0.20 -1.38 -7.18
C HIS A 27 0.08 0.10 -6.93
N VAL A 28 -0.65 0.74 -6.01
CA VAL A 28 -0.39 2.14 -5.63
C VAL A 28 1.00 2.30 -5.02
N TYR A 29 1.38 1.42 -4.08
CA TYR A 29 2.67 1.49 -3.40
C TYR A 29 3.84 1.10 -4.29
N VAL A 30 3.66 0.17 -5.24
CA VAL A 30 4.67 -0.13 -6.25
C VAL A 30 5.03 1.13 -7.04
N ALA A 31 4.02 1.82 -7.62
CA ALA A 31 4.27 3.02 -8.41
C ALA A 31 4.80 4.19 -7.54
N LEU A 32 4.27 4.34 -6.33
CA LEU A 32 4.72 5.38 -5.41
C LEU A 32 6.19 5.19 -5.03
N GLU A 33 6.58 4.00 -4.57
CA GLU A 33 7.93 3.72 -4.11
C GLU A 33 8.94 3.74 -5.26
N GLU A 34 8.54 3.34 -6.48
CA GLU A 34 9.38 3.50 -7.68
C GLU A 34 9.71 4.97 -7.97
N GLU A 35 8.74 5.87 -7.84
CA GLU A 35 8.97 7.32 -7.99
C GLU A 35 9.74 7.92 -6.80
N MET A 36 9.55 7.41 -5.59
CA MET A 36 10.34 7.81 -4.42
C MET A 36 11.82 7.45 -4.61
N ASP A 37 12.11 6.24 -5.10
CA ASP A 37 13.47 5.79 -5.40
C ASP A 37 14.10 6.61 -6.53
N HIS A 38 13.32 6.97 -7.56
CA HIS A 38 13.77 7.83 -8.65
C HIS A 38 14.12 9.26 -8.15
N ASN A 39 13.38 9.76 -7.17
CA ASN A 39 13.52 11.12 -6.64
C ASN A 39 14.33 11.17 -5.33
N LYS A 40 14.95 10.07 -4.88
CA LYS A 40 15.60 9.99 -3.56
C LYS A 40 16.67 11.05 -3.31
N ASP A 41 17.34 11.53 -4.36
CA ASP A 41 18.39 12.55 -4.31
C ASP A 41 17.86 13.97 -4.62
N ASN A 42 16.56 14.12 -4.90
CA ASN A 42 15.95 15.40 -5.19
C ASN A 42 15.84 16.24 -3.90
N PRO A 43 16.43 17.45 -3.83
CA PRO A 43 16.45 18.27 -2.61
C PRO A 43 15.08 18.54 -1.97
N VAL A 44 14.00 18.55 -2.76
CA VAL A 44 12.64 18.74 -2.22
C VAL A 44 12.03 17.48 -1.60
N PHE A 45 12.58 16.30 -1.92
CA PHE A 45 12.06 15.00 -1.51
C PHE A 45 12.92 14.32 -0.43
N VAL A 46 14.24 14.54 -0.43
CA VAL A 46 15.19 14.01 0.57
C VAL A 46 14.68 14.12 2.02
N PRO A 47 14.09 15.24 2.49
CA PRO A 47 13.67 15.36 3.89
C PRO A 47 12.57 14.38 4.33
N VAL A 48 11.87 13.74 3.38
CA VAL A 48 10.79 12.78 3.63
C VAL A 48 11.09 11.37 3.11
N CYS A 49 12.30 11.13 2.59
CA CYS A 49 12.71 9.83 2.06
C CYS A 49 13.14 8.89 3.19
N PHE A 50 12.22 8.03 3.66
CA PHE A 50 12.45 7.03 4.72
C PHE A 50 12.15 5.61 4.23
N PRO A 51 12.99 5.06 3.35
CA PRO A 51 12.67 3.80 2.68
C PRO A 51 12.64 2.60 3.63
N GLU A 52 13.55 2.52 4.61
CA GLU A 52 13.62 1.40 5.54
C GLU A 52 12.42 1.34 6.49
N GLU A 53 11.90 2.50 6.89
CA GLU A 53 10.79 2.61 7.82
C GLU A 53 9.42 2.58 7.14
N LEU A 54 9.30 3.16 5.93
CA LEU A 54 8.00 3.44 5.31
C LEU A 54 7.70 2.63 4.05
N HIS A 55 8.67 1.99 3.40
CA HIS A 55 8.36 1.18 2.21
C HIS A 55 7.46 0.00 2.56
N ARG A 56 6.38 -0.13 1.80
CA ARG A 56 5.34 -1.15 1.96
C ARG A 56 5.35 -2.21 0.90
N ARG A 57 6.01 -2.01 -0.25
CA ARG A 57 6.04 -2.99 -1.34
C ARG A 57 6.33 -4.41 -0.86
N THR A 58 7.43 -4.66 -0.16
CA THR A 58 7.79 -6.01 0.30
C THR A 58 6.75 -6.65 1.23
N ALA A 59 6.12 -5.87 2.11
CA ALA A 59 5.07 -6.41 2.98
C ALA A 59 3.79 -6.70 2.17
N LEU A 60 3.43 -5.83 1.23
CA LEU A 60 2.28 -6.04 0.37
C LEU A 60 2.49 -7.24 -0.57
N GLU A 61 3.71 -7.52 -1.02
CA GLU A 61 4.04 -8.75 -1.77
C GLU A 61 3.78 -10.01 -0.93
N GLN A 62 4.12 -10.00 0.36
CA GLN A 62 3.80 -11.09 1.28
C GLN A 62 2.29 -11.24 1.49
N ASP A 63 1.57 -10.12 1.64
CA ASP A 63 0.11 -10.13 1.72
C ASP A 63 -0.51 -10.68 0.43
N MET A 64 0.01 -10.31 -0.75
CA MET A 64 -0.49 -10.83 -2.03
C MET A 64 -0.30 -12.34 -2.12
N ALA A 65 0.87 -12.84 -1.72
CA ALA A 65 1.12 -14.27 -1.65
C ALA A 65 0.14 -14.97 -0.69
N PHE A 66 -0.08 -14.45 0.51
CA PHE A 66 -1.01 -15.04 1.48
C PHE A 66 -2.47 -15.05 0.97
N TRP A 67 -2.91 -13.96 0.34
CA TRP A 67 -4.31 -13.79 -0.03
C TRP A 67 -4.68 -14.43 -1.37
N TYR A 68 -3.75 -14.50 -2.33
CA TYR A 68 -3.99 -14.93 -3.71
C TYR A 68 -3.34 -16.26 -4.10
N GLN A 69 -2.60 -16.92 -3.20
CA GLN A 69 -2.30 -18.35 -3.33
C GLN A 69 -3.50 -19.24 -3.00
#